data_AF-E9PYA3-F1
#
_entry.id   AF-E9PYA3-F1
#
_cell.length_a   1.000
_cell.length_b   1.000
_cell.length_c   1.000
_cell.angle_alpha   90.00
_cell.angle_beta   90.00
_cell.angle_gamma   90.00
#
_symmetry.space_group_name_H-M   'P 1'
#
loop_
_entity.id
_entity.type
_entity.pdbx_description
1 polymer ?
#
loop_
_entity_poly.entity_id
_entity_poly.type
_entity_poly.pdbx_seq_one_letter_code
_entity_poly.pdbx_strand_id
1 'polypeptide(L)'
;MVLGRGSLCLRSLSALGATCARRGLGQALLGLSLCHSDFRKNLTVQQDIMKVYGGDDRIGALTHKVTHLSTLQVGSLSVKCLSTPCHTSGHICYFVSKPGSSEPSAVFTGDTLFVAGCGKFYEGTADEMYKALLEVLGRLPPDTKVYCGHEYTVNNLKFARHVEPGNAAIQEKLAWAKEKYAIGEPTVPSTLAEEFTYNPFMRVKEKTVQQHAGETDPVTTMRAIRREKDQFKVPRD
;
A
#
# COMPACT_ATOMS: atom_id res chain seq x y z
N MET A 1 17.40 12.82 -2.39
CA MET A 1 18.62 12.09 -2.05
C MET A 1 19.25 11.76 -3.36
N VAL A 2 19.94 12.79 -3.82
CA VAL A 2 21.08 12.69 -4.71
C VAL A 2 21.84 11.41 -4.34
N LEU A 3 21.83 10.40 -5.21
CA LEU A 3 22.87 9.37 -5.21
C LEU A 3 24.04 9.93 -6.03
N GLY A 4 24.57 11.04 -5.53
CA GLY A 4 25.95 11.43 -5.80
C GLY A 4 26.82 10.49 -4.97
N ARG A 5 27.94 10.05 -5.54
CA ARG A 5 28.94 9.25 -4.86
C ARG A 5 29.26 9.86 -3.49
N GLY A 6 28.69 9.26 -2.45
CA GLY A 6 28.72 9.77 -1.10
C GLY A 6 28.00 8.78 -0.21
N SER A 7 28.68 8.32 0.82
CA SER A 7 28.27 7.31 1.79
C SER A 7 26.89 7.61 2.39
N LEU A 8 25.84 7.05 1.77
CA LEU A 8 24.55 6.90 2.42
C LEU A 8 24.66 5.81 3.47
N CYS A 9 25.03 6.25 4.68
CA CYS A 9 25.01 5.49 5.91
C CYS A 9 23.73 4.65 6.03
N LEU A 10 23.90 3.38 6.40
CA LEU A 10 22.85 2.39 6.65
C LEU A 10 21.65 3.04 7.37
N ARG A 11 20.53 3.23 6.67
CA ARG A 11 19.25 3.54 7.31
C ARG A 11 18.37 2.29 7.25
N SER A 12 17.81 1.91 8.39
CA SER A 12 16.89 0.79 8.52
C SER A 12 15.66 0.98 7.61
N LEU A 13 15.04 -0.13 7.20
CA LEU A 13 13.79 -0.15 6.44
C LEU A 13 12.70 0.72 7.10
N SER A 14 12.71 0.78 8.44
CA SER A 14 11.82 1.63 9.24
C SER A 14 12.02 3.12 9.01
N ALA A 15 13.26 3.60 8.85
CA ALA A 15 13.56 5.01 8.59
C ALA A 15 13.17 5.43 7.17
N LEU A 16 13.31 4.51 6.20
CA LEU A 16 12.84 4.72 4.83
C LEU A 16 11.32 4.85 4.81
N GLY A 17 10.62 3.90 5.44
CA GLY A 17 9.15 3.88 5.50
C GLY A 17 8.54 5.07 6.25
N ALA A 18 9.10 5.46 7.40
CA ALA A 18 8.65 6.64 8.16
C ALA A 18 8.81 7.96 7.39
N THR A 19 9.82 8.05 6.51
CA THR A 19 10.03 9.23 5.65
C THR A 19 8.99 9.31 4.53
N CYS A 20 8.54 8.16 4.01
CA CYS A 20 7.50 8.10 2.98
C CYS A 20 6.12 8.46 3.55
N ALA A 21 5.83 7.95 4.74
CA ALA A 21 4.61 8.20 5.50
C ALA A 21 4.35 9.68 5.80
N ARG A 22 5.36 10.40 6.31
CA ARG A 22 5.25 11.82 6.66
C ARG A 22 5.04 12.75 5.45
N ARG A 23 5.24 12.26 4.23
CA ARG A 23 5.22 13.09 3.01
C ARG A 23 4.12 12.70 2.00
N GLY A 24 3.27 11.71 2.30
CA GLY A 24 2.17 11.30 1.40
C GLY A 24 2.64 10.81 0.02
N LEU A 25 3.84 10.22 -0.05
CA LEU A 25 4.51 9.87 -1.31
C LEU A 25 4.17 8.44 -1.74
N GLY A 26 2.90 8.23 -2.13
CA GLY A 26 2.35 6.92 -2.44
C GLY A 26 2.65 6.33 -3.82
N GLN A 27 3.31 7.04 -4.73
CA GLN A 27 3.57 6.53 -6.09
C GLN A 27 5.02 6.69 -6.57
N ALA A 28 5.97 7.02 -5.69
CA ALA A 28 7.37 7.15 -6.07
C ALA A 28 8.31 6.56 -5.02
N LEU A 29 8.48 5.24 -5.03
CA LEU A 29 9.59 4.60 -4.34
C LEU A 29 10.39 3.66 -5.24
N LEU A 30 11.14 4.28 -6.16
CA LEU A 30 12.58 4.10 -6.21
C LEU A 30 13.25 5.36 -6.80
N GLY A 31 12.99 6.51 -6.17
CA GLY A 31 13.69 7.77 -6.39
C GLY A 31 13.84 8.42 -5.02
N LEU A 32 14.98 8.20 -4.36
CA LEU A 32 15.15 8.66 -2.99
C LEU A 32 15.24 10.20 -3.01
N SER A 33 14.27 10.83 -2.34
CA SER A 33 14.08 12.24 -1.93
C SER A 33 13.96 13.36 -2.98
N LEU A 34 12.85 14.10 -2.80
CA LEU A 34 12.42 15.41 -3.34
C LEU A 34 11.71 15.36 -4.70
N CYS A 35 10.38 15.18 -4.69
CA CYS A 35 9.40 16.27 -4.80
C CYS A 35 8.00 15.67 -5.08
N HIS A 36 7.03 15.92 -4.21
CA HIS A 36 5.61 15.97 -4.63
C HIS A 36 5.19 17.42 -4.48
N SER A 37 4.87 18.04 -5.60
CA SER A 37 3.89 19.11 -5.67
C SER A 37 3.23 18.96 -7.03
N ASP A 38 1.95 18.59 -7.01
CA ASP A 38 0.99 18.67 -8.10
C ASP A 38 1.36 18.00 -9.43
N PHE A 39 0.60 16.94 -9.73
CA PHE A 39 0.27 16.50 -11.08
C PHE A 39 -0.25 17.70 -11.91
N ARG A 40 0.63 18.51 -12.53
CA ARG A 40 0.36 19.35 -13.73
C ARG A 40 1.48 20.24 -14.29
N LYS A 41 2.72 20.28 -13.81
CA LYS A 41 3.75 21.13 -14.45
C LYS A 41 5.13 20.46 -14.55
N ASN A 42 5.57 20.26 -15.80
CA ASN A 42 6.94 20.03 -16.30
C ASN A 42 8.00 19.67 -15.26
N LEU A 43 8.34 18.37 -15.16
CA LEU A 43 9.54 17.92 -14.47
C LEU A 43 10.71 17.88 -15.46
N THR A 44 11.68 18.78 -15.31
CA THR A 44 12.97 18.71 -16.00
C THR A 44 13.94 17.97 -15.09
N VAL A 45 14.12 16.67 -15.27
CA VAL A 45 15.14 15.88 -14.55
C VAL A 45 16.44 15.95 -15.35
N GLN A 46 17.56 16.33 -14.72
CA GLN A 46 18.89 16.14 -15.32
C GLN A 46 19.12 14.63 -15.51
N GLN A 47 19.10 14.17 -16.76
CA GLN A 47 18.84 12.79 -17.16
C GLN A 47 19.96 11.77 -16.91
N ASP A 48 21.15 12.18 -16.47
CA ASP A 48 22.32 11.31 -16.69
C ASP A 48 22.65 10.30 -15.57
N ILE A 49 21.93 10.26 -14.43
CA ILE A 49 22.33 9.39 -13.29
C ILE A 49 21.17 8.64 -12.59
N MET A 50 19.92 9.10 -12.66
CA MET A 50 18.83 8.53 -11.84
C MET A 50 18.01 7.47 -12.60
N LYS A 51 17.91 6.27 -12.02
CA LYS A 51 17.02 5.21 -12.53
C LYS A 51 15.61 5.38 -11.95
N VAL A 52 14.65 5.68 -12.81
CA VAL A 52 13.21 5.70 -12.53
C VAL A 52 12.59 4.39 -12.98
N TYR A 53 12.05 3.63 -12.02
CA TYR A 53 11.39 2.34 -12.22
C TYR A 53 9.88 2.46 -12.16
N GLY A 54 9.15 1.68 -12.97
CA GLY A 54 7.69 1.71 -12.98
C GLY A 54 7.08 0.70 -13.95
N GLY A 55 5.81 0.35 -13.74
CA GLY A 55 5.08 -0.65 -14.55
C GLY A 55 4.32 -0.09 -15.75
N ASP A 56 4.33 1.23 -15.95
CA ASP A 56 3.42 1.92 -16.86
C ASP A 56 4.14 2.99 -17.69
N ASP A 57 3.92 3.01 -19.00
CA ASP A 57 4.53 3.99 -19.91
C ASP A 57 4.05 5.42 -19.66
N ARG A 58 2.94 5.58 -18.93
CA ARG A 58 2.40 6.88 -18.50
C ARG A 58 3.22 7.54 -17.39
N ILE A 59 4.19 6.82 -16.80
CA ILE A 59 5.06 7.35 -15.74
C ILE A 59 6.06 8.36 -16.34
N GLY A 60 6.01 9.60 -15.87
CA GLY A 60 6.94 10.65 -16.30
C GLY A 60 8.40 10.29 -15.97
N ALA A 61 9.30 10.56 -16.92
CA ALA A 61 10.73 10.27 -16.82
C ALA A 61 11.08 8.80 -16.55
N LEU A 62 10.20 7.85 -16.92
CA LEU A 62 10.49 6.42 -16.82
C LEU A 62 11.78 6.06 -17.58
N THR A 63 12.68 5.35 -16.90
CA THR A 63 13.94 4.87 -17.52
C THR A 63 14.02 3.34 -17.54
N HIS A 64 13.34 2.66 -16.62
CA HIS A 64 13.37 1.21 -16.46
C HIS A 64 11.94 0.70 -16.25
N LYS A 65 11.29 0.26 -17.32
CA LYS A 65 10.00 -0.41 -17.22
C LYS A 65 10.18 -1.77 -16.54
N VAL A 66 9.37 -2.06 -15.53
CA VAL A 66 9.38 -3.32 -14.79
C VAL A 66 8.04 -4.03 -14.94
N THR A 67 8.05 -5.34 -14.78
CA THR A 67 6.87 -6.20 -14.82
C THR A 67 6.80 -7.06 -13.56
N HIS A 68 5.75 -7.89 -13.46
CA HIS A 68 5.61 -8.84 -12.36
C HIS A 68 6.86 -9.72 -12.22
N LEU A 69 7.37 -9.84 -10.99
CA LEU A 69 8.59 -10.56 -10.60
C LEU A 69 9.92 -10.00 -11.12
N SER A 70 9.93 -8.83 -11.77
CA SER A 70 11.17 -8.10 -12.02
C SER A 70 11.90 -7.82 -10.71
N THR A 71 13.22 -7.96 -10.70
CA THR A 71 14.05 -7.72 -9.51
C THR A 71 15.05 -6.60 -9.75
N LEU A 72 15.36 -5.86 -8.69
CA LEU A 72 16.38 -4.82 -8.69
C LEU A 72 17.04 -4.74 -7.31
N GLN A 73 18.22 -4.12 -7.26
CA GLN A 73 19.00 -3.96 -6.04
C GLN A 73 19.09 -2.48 -5.64
N VAL A 74 18.99 -2.21 -4.34
CA VAL A 74 19.26 -0.89 -3.74
C VAL A 74 20.29 -1.06 -2.64
N GLY A 75 21.57 -0.87 -2.99
CA GLY A 75 22.66 -1.21 -2.09
C GLY A 75 22.65 -2.71 -1.77
N SER A 76 22.49 -3.06 -0.50
CA SER A 76 22.35 -4.45 -0.02
C SER A 76 20.90 -4.95 0.04
N LEU A 77 19.92 -4.11 -0.29
CA LEU A 77 18.51 -4.47 -0.28
C LEU A 77 18.09 -5.06 -1.62
N SER A 78 17.32 -6.15 -1.55
CA SER A 78 16.66 -6.78 -2.68
C SER A 78 15.24 -6.28 -2.83
N VAL A 79 14.87 -5.89 -4.03
CA VAL A 79 13.54 -5.39 -4.36
C VAL A 79 12.92 -6.28 -5.44
N LYS A 80 11.75 -6.85 -5.14
CA LYS A 80 10.92 -7.60 -6.06
C LYS A 80 9.69 -6.77 -6.43
N CYS A 81 9.47 -6.60 -7.73
CA CYS A 81 8.32 -5.90 -8.29
C CYS A 81 7.13 -6.85 -8.37
N LEU A 82 6.00 -6.44 -7.79
CA LEU A 82 4.76 -7.22 -7.75
C LEU A 82 3.67 -6.42 -8.47
N SER A 83 3.35 -6.82 -9.70
CA SER A 83 2.23 -6.23 -10.42
C SER A 83 0.90 -6.50 -9.70
N THR A 84 0.13 -5.44 -9.47
CA THR A 84 -1.15 -5.46 -8.74
C THR A 84 -2.20 -4.60 -9.47
N PRO A 85 -2.51 -4.90 -10.74
CA PRO A 85 -3.43 -4.10 -11.53
C PRO A 85 -4.79 -4.06 -10.85
N CYS A 86 -5.38 -2.87 -10.73
CA CYS A 86 -6.81 -2.64 -10.41
C CYS A 86 -7.04 -1.14 -10.23
N HIS A 87 -6.33 -0.53 -9.28
CA HIS A 87 -6.41 0.91 -9.05
C HIS A 87 -5.95 1.68 -10.28
N THR A 88 -4.81 1.27 -10.83
CA THR A 88 -4.39 1.56 -12.20
C THR A 88 -3.96 0.24 -12.83
N SER A 89 -4.00 0.15 -14.18
CA SER A 89 -3.61 -1.06 -14.90
C SER A 89 -2.11 -1.38 -14.80
N GLY A 90 -1.28 -0.36 -14.57
CA GLY A 90 0.18 -0.48 -14.46
C GLY A 90 0.73 -0.45 -13.03
N HIS A 91 -0.10 -0.68 -12.01
CA HIS A 91 0.32 -0.59 -10.61
C HIS A 91 1.34 -1.68 -10.24
N ILE A 92 2.40 -1.28 -9.55
CA ILE A 92 3.46 -2.14 -9.02
C ILE A 92 3.63 -1.88 -7.52
N CYS A 93 3.51 -2.94 -6.72
CA CYS A 93 3.99 -2.96 -5.35
C CYS A 93 5.47 -3.37 -5.30
N TYR A 94 6.26 -2.80 -4.40
CA TYR A 94 7.67 -3.12 -4.25
C TYR A 94 7.93 -3.85 -2.94
N PHE A 95 8.23 -5.15 -3.02
CA PHE A 95 8.60 -5.96 -1.87
C PHE A 95 10.11 -5.88 -1.65
N VAL A 96 10.53 -5.37 -0.50
CA VAL A 96 11.91 -5.10 -0.14
C VAL A 96 12.34 -6.01 1.00
N SER A 97 13.43 -6.72 0.81
CA SER A 97 14.05 -7.58 1.82
C SER A 97 15.56 -7.39 1.86
N LYS A 98 16.18 -7.84 2.95
CA LYS A 98 17.63 -7.83 3.12
C LYS A 98 18.12 -9.27 3.26
N PRO A 99 18.69 -9.88 2.19
CA PRO A 99 19.15 -11.26 2.23
C PRO A 99 20.14 -11.50 3.39
N GLY A 100 19.95 -12.59 4.13
CA GLY A 100 20.80 -12.94 5.27
C GLY A 100 20.54 -12.11 6.55
N SER A 101 19.50 -11.28 6.58
CA SER A 101 19.09 -10.53 7.77
C SER A 101 17.87 -11.17 8.44
N SER A 102 17.76 -11.00 9.76
CA SER A 102 16.57 -11.31 10.55
C SER A 102 15.55 -10.16 10.62
N GLU A 103 15.85 -9.02 10.00
CA GLU A 103 14.91 -7.89 9.93
C GLU A 103 13.69 -8.28 9.07
N PRO A 104 12.45 -7.92 9.49
CA PRO A 104 11.26 -8.20 8.71
C PRO A 104 11.30 -7.45 7.37
N SER A 105 10.73 -8.07 6.34
CA SER A 105 10.62 -7.46 5.01
C SER A 105 9.60 -6.31 5.02
N ALA A 106 9.65 -5.45 4.00
CA ALA A 106 8.69 -4.37 3.79
C ALA A 106 8.04 -4.48 2.42
N VAL A 107 6.80 -4.01 2.28
CA VAL A 107 6.12 -3.85 0.99
C VAL A 107 5.56 -2.46 0.87
N PHE A 108 5.92 -1.78 -0.23
CA PHE A 108 5.35 -0.49 -0.61
C PHE A 108 4.18 -0.75 -1.55
N THR A 109 2.97 -0.45 -1.08
CA THR A 109 1.73 -0.90 -1.72
C THR A 109 1.02 0.19 -2.52
N GLY A 110 1.53 1.42 -2.47
CA GLY A 110 0.89 2.59 -3.05
C GLY A 110 -0.61 2.61 -2.77
N ASP A 111 -1.40 2.72 -3.82
CA ASP A 111 -2.85 2.80 -3.73
C ASP A 111 -3.59 1.45 -3.91
N THR A 112 -2.88 0.32 -3.88
CA THR A 112 -3.51 -1.01 -3.94
C THR A 112 -4.04 -1.42 -2.57
N LEU A 113 -3.16 -1.50 -1.56
CA LEU A 113 -3.48 -1.85 -0.17
C LEU A 113 -3.19 -0.66 0.73
N PHE A 114 -4.18 -0.24 1.52
CA PHE A 114 -4.03 0.73 2.61
C PHE A 114 -4.18 0.02 3.96
N VAL A 115 -3.74 0.66 5.04
CA VAL A 115 -4.13 0.20 6.38
C VAL A 115 -5.66 0.20 6.47
N ALA A 116 -6.23 -0.98 6.72
CA ALA A 116 -7.66 -1.26 6.80
C ALA A 116 -8.49 -0.96 5.54
N GLY A 117 -7.86 -0.76 4.37
CA GLY A 117 -8.58 -0.44 3.13
C GLY A 117 -7.87 -0.88 1.86
N CYS A 118 -8.46 -0.52 0.72
CA CYS A 118 -7.86 -0.67 -0.61
C CYS A 118 -8.19 0.54 -1.49
N GLY A 119 -7.49 0.64 -2.62
CA GLY A 119 -7.77 1.64 -3.67
C GLY A 119 -9.17 1.53 -4.25
N LYS A 120 -9.64 2.64 -4.84
CA LYS A 120 -10.77 2.58 -5.77
C LYS A 120 -10.36 1.86 -7.05
N PHE A 121 -11.29 1.17 -7.69
CA PHE A 121 -11.04 0.37 -8.89
C PHE A 121 -11.23 1.23 -10.14
N TYR A 122 -10.32 2.18 -10.39
CA TYR A 122 -10.49 3.11 -11.52
C TYR A 122 -10.26 2.45 -12.88
N GLU A 123 -9.30 1.53 -12.96
CA GLU A 123 -8.89 0.89 -14.22
C GLU A 123 -8.92 -0.64 -14.11
N GLY A 124 -9.79 -1.19 -13.27
CA GLY A 124 -9.86 -2.64 -13.07
C GLY A 124 -11.10 -3.11 -12.33
N THR A 125 -11.04 -4.37 -11.92
CA THR A 125 -12.19 -5.15 -11.47
C THR A 125 -12.01 -5.68 -10.03
N ALA A 126 -13.10 -6.16 -9.45
CA ALA A 126 -13.07 -6.82 -8.15
C ALA A 126 -12.23 -8.12 -8.16
N ASP A 127 -12.21 -8.84 -9.28
CA ASP A 127 -11.38 -10.04 -9.44
C ASP A 127 -9.88 -9.67 -9.42
N GLU A 128 -9.51 -8.60 -10.11
CA GLU A 128 -8.14 -8.10 -10.12
C GLU A 128 -7.69 -7.60 -8.73
N MET A 129 -8.54 -6.85 -8.01
CA MET A 129 -8.23 -6.46 -6.63
C MET A 129 -8.12 -7.69 -5.71
N TYR A 130 -9.02 -8.67 -5.87
CA TYR A 130 -8.95 -9.92 -5.11
C TYR A 130 -7.62 -10.65 -5.36
N LYS A 131 -7.19 -10.81 -6.62
CA LYS A 131 -5.89 -11.40 -6.96
C LYS A 131 -4.72 -10.60 -6.37
N ALA A 132 -4.75 -9.27 -6.53
CA ALA A 132 -3.71 -8.39 -5.99
C ALA A 132 -3.56 -8.53 -4.47
N LEU A 133 -4.68 -8.51 -3.73
CA LEU A 133 -4.68 -8.54 -2.27
C LEU A 133 -4.44 -9.94 -1.70
N LEU A 134 -5.12 -10.97 -2.21
CA LEU A 134 -5.15 -12.29 -1.58
C LEU A 134 -4.13 -13.27 -2.20
N GLU A 135 -3.82 -13.13 -3.50
CA GLU A 135 -2.94 -14.08 -4.21
C GLU A 135 -1.53 -13.54 -4.46
N VAL A 136 -1.36 -12.23 -4.51
CA VAL A 136 -0.04 -11.58 -4.66
C VAL A 136 0.47 -11.08 -3.30
N LEU A 137 -0.20 -10.10 -2.69
CA LEU A 137 0.25 -9.52 -1.43
C LEU A 137 0.02 -10.45 -0.24
N GLY A 138 -1.13 -11.10 -0.17
CA GLY A 138 -1.52 -11.99 0.92
C GLY A 138 -0.68 -13.27 1.05
N ARG A 139 0.17 -13.59 0.06
CA ARG A 139 1.11 -14.71 0.10
C ARG A 139 2.52 -14.32 0.57
N LEU A 140 2.78 -13.04 0.81
CA LEU A 140 4.03 -12.58 1.41
C LEU A 140 4.09 -12.97 2.90
N PRO A 141 5.28 -12.97 3.53
CA PRO A 141 5.41 -13.29 4.95
C PRO A 141 4.49 -12.44 5.82
N PRO A 142 3.82 -13.02 6.84
CA PRO A 142 2.81 -12.32 7.64
C PRO A 142 3.35 -11.11 8.42
N ASP A 143 4.63 -11.13 8.78
CA ASP A 143 5.34 -10.05 9.48
C ASP A 143 5.80 -8.91 8.56
N THR A 144 5.57 -9.02 7.24
CA THR A 144 5.93 -7.99 6.26
C THR A 144 5.26 -6.66 6.62
N LYS A 145 6.09 -5.61 6.75
CA LYS A 145 5.64 -4.25 7.03
C LYS A 145 4.98 -3.63 5.80
N VAL A 146 3.75 -3.11 5.95
CA VAL A 146 2.99 -2.49 4.86
C VAL A 146 3.15 -0.98 4.92
N TYR A 147 3.65 -0.39 3.83
CA TYR A 147 3.78 1.06 3.64
C TYR A 147 2.92 1.50 2.46
N CYS A 148 1.75 2.04 2.76
CA CYS A 148 0.76 2.44 1.77
C CYS A 148 0.85 3.93 1.40
N GLY A 149 0.12 4.31 0.34
CA GLY A 149 0.28 5.62 -0.28
C GLY A 149 -0.35 6.82 0.42
N HIS A 150 -1.35 6.59 1.28
CA HIS A 150 -2.16 7.66 1.88
C HIS A 150 -2.51 7.38 3.35
N GLU A 151 -2.70 8.45 4.12
CA GLU A 151 -3.14 8.43 5.53
C GLU A 151 -4.69 8.36 5.61
N TYR A 152 -5.26 7.22 5.20
CA TYR A 152 -6.72 6.98 5.19
C TYR A 152 -7.21 6.09 6.34
N THR A 153 -6.33 5.72 7.26
CA THR A 153 -6.52 4.64 8.23
C THR A 153 -7.76 4.83 9.11
N VAL A 154 -7.98 6.02 9.66
CA VAL A 154 -9.16 6.30 10.50
C VAL A 154 -10.47 6.10 9.72
N ASN A 155 -10.56 6.63 8.50
CA ASN A 155 -11.78 6.51 7.68
C ASN A 155 -11.98 5.09 7.17
N ASN A 156 -10.89 4.39 6.85
CA ASN A 156 -10.91 2.98 6.48
C ASN A 156 -11.43 2.12 7.63
N LEU A 157 -10.95 2.34 8.85
CA LEU A 157 -11.39 1.61 10.05
C LEU A 157 -12.83 1.95 10.45
N LYS A 158 -13.30 3.18 10.23
CA LYS A 158 -14.73 3.52 10.39
C LYS A 158 -15.63 2.72 9.46
N PHE A 159 -15.22 2.52 8.21
CA PHE A 159 -15.92 1.65 7.28
C PHE A 159 -15.79 0.17 7.68
N ALA A 160 -14.60 -0.29 8.08
CA ALA A 160 -14.40 -1.65 8.55
C ALA A 160 -15.31 -1.98 9.75
N ARG A 161 -15.49 -1.02 10.68
CA ARG A 161 -16.40 -1.14 11.84
C ARG A 161 -17.86 -1.24 11.42
N HIS A 162 -18.24 -0.58 10.32
CA HIS A 162 -19.57 -0.70 9.75
C HIS A 162 -19.80 -2.10 9.14
N VAL A 163 -18.80 -2.66 8.46
CA VAL A 163 -18.85 -4.01 7.86
C VAL A 163 -18.83 -5.12 8.93
N GLU A 164 -18.02 -4.98 9.97
CA GLU A 164 -17.91 -5.97 11.05
C GLU A 164 -18.00 -5.30 12.44
N PRO A 165 -19.21 -4.92 12.91
CA PRO A 165 -19.37 -4.19 14.18
C PRO A 165 -18.84 -4.95 15.41
N GLY A 166 -18.88 -6.27 15.38
CA GLY A 166 -18.42 -7.15 16.47
C GLY A 166 -16.93 -7.49 16.45
N ASN A 167 -16.14 -6.99 15.50
CA ASN A 167 -14.72 -7.30 15.39
C ASN A 167 -13.88 -6.37 16.30
N ALA A 168 -13.37 -6.91 17.41
CA ALA A 168 -12.59 -6.17 18.40
C ALA A 168 -11.29 -5.58 17.83
N ALA A 169 -10.61 -6.29 16.91
CA ALA A 169 -9.37 -5.82 16.31
C ALA A 169 -9.56 -4.49 15.54
N ILE A 170 -10.72 -4.30 14.91
CA ILE A 170 -11.07 -3.05 14.24
C ILE A 170 -11.22 -1.91 15.26
N GLN A 171 -11.89 -2.17 16.38
CA GLN A 171 -12.15 -1.16 17.40
C GLN A 171 -10.86 -0.71 18.08
N GLU A 172 -9.99 -1.66 18.45
CA GLU A 172 -8.67 -1.39 19.03
C GLU A 172 -7.78 -0.61 18.05
N LYS A 173 -7.72 -1.04 16.78
CA LYS A 173 -6.91 -0.36 15.77
C LYS A 173 -7.44 1.04 15.47
N LEU A 174 -8.76 1.26 15.51
CA LEU A 174 -9.37 2.57 15.33
C LEU A 174 -9.04 3.53 16.49
N ALA A 175 -9.08 3.05 17.73
CA ALA A 175 -8.67 3.84 18.89
C ALA A 175 -7.19 4.27 18.79
N TRP A 176 -6.32 3.32 18.48
CA TRP A 176 -4.89 3.58 18.22
C TRP A 176 -4.67 4.59 17.09
N ALA A 177 -5.38 4.44 15.96
CA ALA A 177 -5.22 5.33 14.80
C ALA A 177 -5.67 6.76 15.12
N LYS A 178 -6.72 6.93 15.93
CA LYS A 178 -7.16 8.25 16.41
C LYS A 178 -6.13 8.91 17.33
N GLU A 179 -5.51 8.15 18.21
CA GLU A 179 -4.44 8.64 19.08
C GLU A 179 -3.24 9.12 18.25
N LYS A 180 -2.78 8.30 17.29
CA LYS A 180 -1.71 8.67 16.35
C LYS A 180 -2.03 9.94 15.57
N TYR A 181 -3.24 10.04 15.04
CA TYR A 181 -3.70 11.23 14.33
C TYR A 181 -3.70 12.47 15.24
N ALA A 182 -4.14 12.35 16.50
CA ALA A 182 -4.19 13.47 17.44
C ALA A 182 -2.80 14.04 17.78
N ILE A 183 -1.75 13.22 17.74
CA ILE A 183 -0.36 13.63 17.97
C ILE A 183 0.42 13.91 16.68
N GLY A 184 -0.23 13.87 15.51
CA GLY A 184 0.40 14.13 14.22
C GLY A 184 1.39 13.04 13.76
N GLU A 185 1.25 11.82 14.27
CA GLU A 185 2.07 10.67 13.85
C GLU A 185 1.38 9.86 12.76
N PRO A 186 2.14 9.33 11.76
CA PRO A 186 1.57 8.45 10.75
C PRO A 186 1.10 7.11 11.34
N THR A 187 0.11 6.50 10.69
CA THR A 187 -0.43 5.18 11.07
C THR A 187 0.20 4.00 10.31
N VAL A 188 1.23 4.27 9.51
CA VAL A 188 2.08 3.26 8.88
C VAL A 188 3.40 3.08 9.64
N PRO A 189 4.02 1.89 9.59
CA PRO A 189 3.52 0.68 8.92
C PRO A 189 2.50 -0.08 9.77
N SER A 190 1.63 -0.83 9.09
CA SER A 190 1.00 -2.05 9.64
C SER A 190 1.80 -3.30 9.23
N THR A 191 1.27 -4.48 9.49
CA THR A 191 1.76 -5.77 8.96
C THR A 191 0.67 -6.47 8.16
N LEU A 192 1.05 -7.38 7.25
CA LEU A 192 0.07 -8.19 6.54
C LEU A 192 -0.79 -9.04 7.49
N ALA A 193 -0.19 -9.59 8.55
CA ALA A 193 -0.92 -10.30 9.60
C ALA A 193 -2.02 -9.43 10.21
N GLU A 194 -1.70 -8.18 10.56
CA GLU A 194 -2.67 -7.22 11.08
C GLU A 194 -3.79 -6.94 10.07
N GLU A 195 -3.47 -6.72 8.79
CA GLU A 195 -4.49 -6.45 7.76
C GLU A 195 -5.52 -7.58 7.65
N PHE A 196 -5.13 -8.84 7.81
CA PHE A 196 -6.07 -9.97 7.84
C PHE A 196 -7.03 -9.96 9.04
N THR A 197 -6.75 -9.17 10.09
CA THR A 197 -7.61 -9.07 11.28
C THR A 197 -8.71 -8.01 11.16
N TYR A 198 -8.45 -6.90 10.44
CA TYR A 198 -9.37 -5.75 10.43
C TYR A 198 -9.69 -5.16 9.05
N ASN A 199 -8.99 -5.56 7.98
CA ASN A 199 -9.21 -4.97 6.65
C ASN A 199 -10.31 -5.75 5.92
N PRO A 200 -11.51 -5.17 5.68
CA PRO A 200 -12.61 -5.91 5.09
C PRO A 200 -12.29 -6.45 3.68
N PHE A 201 -11.40 -5.78 2.94
CA PHE A 201 -10.97 -6.22 1.61
C PHE A 201 -9.98 -7.39 1.66
N MET A 202 -9.18 -7.52 2.71
CA MET A 202 -8.33 -8.70 2.96
C MET A 202 -9.12 -9.87 3.56
N ARG A 203 -10.35 -9.60 4.03
CA ARG A 203 -11.23 -10.52 4.76
C ARG A 203 -12.45 -10.97 3.96
N VAL A 204 -12.47 -10.79 2.64
CA VAL A 204 -13.61 -11.17 1.77
C VAL A 204 -13.91 -12.68 1.73
N LYS A 205 -13.03 -13.52 2.30
CA LYS A 205 -13.27 -14.96 2.51
C LYS A 205 -13.96 -15.27 3.84
N GLU A 206 -13.99 -14.32 4.77
CA GLU A 206 -14.61 -14.48 6.07
C GLU A 206 -16.13 -14.44 5.94
N LYS A 207 -16.82 -15.40 6.59
CA LYS A 207 -18.28 -15.49 6.54
C LYS A 207 -18.96 -14.22 7.04
N THR A 208 -18.39 -13.53 8.01
CA THR A 208 -18.92 -12.27 8.56
C THR A 208 -18.97 -11.17 7.49
N VAL A 209 -17.90 -11.00 6.70
CA VAL A 209 -17.84 -10.02 5.61
C VAL A 209 -18.76 -10.42 4.46
N GLN A 210 -18.81 -11.70 4.13
CA GLN A 210 -19.72 -12.25 3.11
C GLN A 210 -21.19 -12.04 3.48
N GLN A 211 -21.56 -12.31 4.74
CA GLN A 211 -22.91 -12.07 5.27
C GLN A 211 -23.30 -10.59 5.24
N HIS A 212 -22.39 -9.69 5.62
CA HIS A 212 -22.61 -8.25 5.50
C HIS A 212 -22.88 -7.85 4.04
N ALA A 213 -22.11 -8.39 3.11
CA ALA A 213 -22.28 -8.13 1.68
C ALA A 213 -23.53 -8.79 1.07
N GLY A 214 -24.13 -9.78 1.74
CA GLY A 214 -25.19 -10.61 1.16
C GLY A 214 -24.69 -11.56 0.07
N GLU A 215 -23.43 -11.96 0.13
CA GLU A 215 -22.71 -12.74 -0.89
C GLU A 215 -22.11 -14.01 -0.28
N THR A 216 -21.64 -14.93 -1.12
CA THR A 216 -20.96 -16.17 -0.67
C THR A 216 -19.63 -16.43 -1.40
N ASP A 217 -19.34 -15.66 -2.44
CA ASP A 217 -18.10 -15.69 -3.20
C ASP A 217 -17.22 -14.48 -2.84
N PRO A 218 -15.90 -14.64 -2.68
CA PRO A 218 -15.03 -13.54 -2.27
C PRO A 218 -14.91 -12.42 -3.32
N VAL A 219 -15.05 -12.72 -4.62
CA VAL A 219 -14.99 -11.71 -5.69
C VAL A 219 -16.29 -10.92 -5.74
N THR A 220 -17.45 -11.56 -5.57
CA THR A 220 -18.73 -10.83 -5.47
C THR A 220 -18.79 -10.00 -4.19
N THR A 221 -18.31 -10.54 -3.07
CA THR A 221 -18.13 -9.83 -1.80
C THR A 221 -17.25 -8.59 -1.96
N MET A 222 -16.06 -8.74 -2.56
CA MET A 222 -15.13 -7.65 -2.87
C MET A 222 -15.81 -6.53 -3.67
N ARG A 223 -16.59 -6.89 -4.69
CA ARG A 223 -17.35 -5.94 -5.52
C ARG A 223 -18.37 -5.17 -4.70
N ALA A 224 -19.14 -5.87 -3.86
CA ALA A 224 -20.20 -5.28 -3.05
C ALA A 224 -19.64 -4.29 -2.02
N ILE A 225 -18.69 -4.71 -1.19
CA ILE A 225 -18.12 -3.85 -0.14
C ILE A 225 -17.32 -2.67 -0.71
N ARG A 226 -16.73 -2.81 -1.91
CA ARG A 226 -16.05 -1.68 -2.58
C ARG A 226 -17.04 -0.60 -2.99
N ARG A 227 -18.16 -0.99 -3.62
CA ARG A 227 -19.23 -0.08 -4.02
C ARG A 227 -19.86 0.61 -2.81
N GLU A 228 -20.08 -0.15 -1.74
CA GLU A 228 -20.58 0.39 -0.48
C GLU A 228 -19.61 1.43 0.09
N LYS A 229 -18.31 1.13 0.18
CA LYS A 229 -17.29 2.08 0.68
C LYS A 229 -17.22 3.35 -0.15
N ASP A 230 -17.44 3.26 -1.46
CA ASP A 230 -17.41 4.43 -2.36
C ASP A 230 -18.57 5.41 -2.10
N GLN A 231 -19.67 4.93 -1.52
CA GLN A 231 -20.86 5.71 -1.17
C GLN A 231 -20.98 5.97 0.34
N PHE A 232 -20.09 5.38 1.14
CA PHE A 232 -20.15 5.43 2.59
C PHE A 232 -19.91 6.84 3.12
N LYS A 233 -20.92 7.37 3.83
CA LYS A 233 -20.81 8.64 4.55
C LYS A 233 -20.06 8.39 5.86
N VAL A 234 -18.82 8.86 5.90
CA VAL A 234 -17.93 8.67 7.06
C VAL A 234 -18.56 9.33 8.31
N PRO A 235 -18.84 8.56 9.38
CA PRO A 235 -19.33 9.11 10.63
C PRO A 235 -18.31 10.08 11.24
N ARG A 236 -18.77 11.13 11.94
CA ARG A 236 -17.88 12.09 12.61
C ARG A 236 -17.06 11.41 13.73
N ASP A 237 -17.65 10.44 14.41
CA ASP A 237 -17.06 9.77 15.57
C ASP A 237 -16.22 8.54 15.20
#